data_AF-A0A819XYC0-F1
#
_entry.id   AF-A0A819XYC0-F1
#
_cell.length_a   1.000
_cell.length_b   1.000
_cell.length_c   1.000
_cell.angle_alpha   90.00
_cell.angle_beta   90.00
_cell.angle_gamma   90.00
#
_symmetry.space_group_name_H-M   'P 1'
#
loop_
_entity.id
_entity.type
_entity.pdbx_description
1 polymer ?
#
loop_
_entity_poly.entity_id
_entity_poly.type
_entity_poly.pdbx_seq_one_letter_code
_entity_poly.pdbx_strand_id
1 'polypeptide(L)'
;NDLILKFQRVYYGDDLALYYDDDVARSTVPYISKYLSDAWRYVKRNYGSFGPDERLYAIFHTGRYGGGHPSYYYSASHDFKNVIDQGAGPWFEQLGSMDIPTHEIFHIVEMASFNTQGSPGFGNPPNGIWGDSKMAEIFGYDVYKGLGLTDEAERAKSLSMANSDNFPRPNTYWFRDWLYPWYIQGQETNVLVNYFKLVAQYFPKYTGTNQYTRSMNWGEFIHFSSGAAGINMKNQATIAFGWTSEMDNQFNKARSDFAAITYT
;
A
#
# COMPACT_ATOMS: atom_id res chain seq x y z
N ASN A 1 -17.86 30.55 -14.51
CA ASN A 1 -17.28 31.10 -13.27
C ASN A 1 -16.43 30.02 -12.65
N ASP A 2 -15.19 29.91 -13.13
CA ASP A 2 -14.21 28.96 -12.62
C ASP A 2 -13.83 29.35 -11.20
N LEU A 3 -14.38 28.63 -10.22
CA LEU A 3 -13.93 28.68 -8.85
C LEU A 3 -12.51 28.10 -8.83
N ILE A 4 -11.50 28.98 -8.85
CA ILE A 4 -10.15 28.60 -8.45
C ILE A 4 -10.27 28.06 -7.02
N LEU A 5 -10.07 26.75 -6.87
CA LEU A 5 -10.04 26.12 -5.55
C LEU A 5 -8.90 26.72 -4.74
N LYS A 6 -9.27 27.39 -3.66
CA LYS A 6 -8.30 27.99 -2.74
C LYS A 6 -8.03 27.01 -1.61
N PHE A 7 -6.90 26.34 -1.70
CA PHE A 7 -6.40 25.52 -0.60
C PHE A 7 -5.82 26.41 0.50
N GLN A 8 -6.15 26.07 1.74
CA GLN A 8 -5.59 26.70 2.92
C GLN A 8 -4.84 25.66 3.74
N ARG A 9 -3.57 25.95 4.04
CA ARG A 9 -2.79 25.14 4.97
C ARG A 9 -3.35 25.30 6.38
N VAL A 10 -3.85 24.21 6.95
CA VAL A 10 -4.48 24.17 8.28
C VAL A 10 -3.57 23.61 9.35
N TYR A 11 -2.56 22.83 8.97
CA TYR A 11 -1.58 22.26 9.86
C TYR A 11 -0.24 22.13 9.14
N TYR A 12 0.84 22.35 9.88
CA TYR A 12 2.21 22.19 9.40
C TYR A 12 3.11 21.72 10.54
N GLY A 13 3.61 20.49 10.42
CA GLY A 13 4.55 19.88 11.34
C GLY A 13 5.72 19.24 10.60
N ASP A 14 6.54 18.46 11.30
CA ASP A 14 7.72 17.81 10.72
C ASP A 14 7.38 16.66 9.78
N ASP A 15 6.26 15.96 10.04
CA ASP A 15 5.82 14.81 9.26
C ASP A 15 4.70 15.14 8.26
N LEU A 16 4.01 16.26 8.42
CA LEU A 16 2.77 16.53 7.70
C LEU A 16 2.58 18.02 7.37
N ALA A 17 2.18 18.30 6.14
CA ALA A 17 1.56 19.55 5.73
C ALA A 17 0.12 19.26 5.27
N LEU A 18 -0.88 19.80 5.99
CA LEU A 18 -2.29 19.53 5.74
C LEU A 18 -2.97 20.75 5.13
N TYR A 19 -3.71 20.54 4.05
CA TYR A 19 -4.41 21.56 3.28
C TYR A 19 -5.86 21.15 3.08
N TYR A 20 -6.79 22.07 3.31
CA TYR A 20 -8.21 21.87 3.02
C TYR A 20 -8.68 22.89 1.99
N ASP A 21 -9.69 22.52 1.21
CA ASP A 21 -10.61 23.51 0.64
C ASP A 21 -11.62 24.01 1.70
N ASP A 22 -12.55 24.86 1.28
CA ASP A 22 -13.51 25.50 2.21
C ASP A 22 -14.64 24.56 2.65
N ASP A 23 -14.80 23.37 2.04
CA ASP A 23 -15.90 22.44 2.31
C ASP A 23 -15.57 21.43 3.42
N VAL A 24 -14.29 21.35 3.83
CA VAL A 24 -13.86 20.47 4.92
C VAL A 24 -14.02 21.15 6.27
N ALA A 25 -14.73 20.50 7.19
CA ALA A 25 -14.95 21.01 8.55
C ALA A 25 -13.62 21.20 9.31
N ARG A 26 -13.32 22.45 9.70
CA ARG A 26 -12.07 22.80 10.41
C ARG A 26 -11.94 22.13 11.78
N SER A 27 -13.05 21.71 12.39
CA SER A 27 -13.07 20.93 13.64
C SER A 27 -12.35 19.58 13.53
N THR A 28 -12.20 19.04 12.31
CA THR A 28 -11.51 17.77 12.06
C THR A 28 -9.98 17.87 12.15
N VAL A 29 -9.41 19.08 12.07
CA VAL A 29 -7.95 19.31 11.95
C VAL A 29 -7.14 18.57 13.03
N PRO A 30 -7.48 18.61 14.34
CA PRO A 30 -6.70 17.90 15.36
C PRO A 30 -6.68 16.38 15.16
N TYR A 31 -7.77 15.79 14.65
CA TYR A 31 -7.89 14.35 14.44
C TYR A 31 -7.12 13.90 13.20
N ILE A 32 -7.33 14.60 12.06
CA ILE A 32 -6.64 14.29 10.80
C ILE A 32 -5.14 14.49 10.94
N SER A 33 -4.72 15.63 11.49
CA SER A 33 -3.29 15.94 11.64
C SER A 33 -2.57 14.95 12.56
N LYS A 34 -3.20 14.56 13.67
CA LYS A 34 -2.65 13.53 14.57
C LYS A 34 -2.50 12.20 13.83
N TYR A 35 -3.58 11.69 13.24
CA TYR A 35 -3.57 10.39 12.58
C TYR A 35 -2.55 10.34 11.44
N LEU A 36 -2.58 11.28 10.51
CA LEU A 36 -1.69 11.25 9.35
C LEU A 36 -0.23 11.43 9.74
N SER A 37 0.07 12.24 10.76
CA SER A 37 1.44 12.36 11.27
C SER A 37 1.91 11.05 11.90
N ASP A 38 1.06 10.39 12.68
CA ASP A 38 1.37 9.09 13.31
C ASP A 38 1.55 7.99 12.27
N ALA A 39 0.64 7.89 11.29
CA ALA A 39 0.71 6.93 10.19
C ALA A 39 1.94 7.15 9.31
N TRP A 40 2.27 8.40 8.98
CA TRP A 40 3.45 8.71 8.18
C TRP A 40 4.76 8.40 8.93
N ARG A 41 4.83 8.68 10.24
CA ARG A 41 5.96 8.26 11.08
C ARG A 41 6.09 6.74 11.12
N TYR A 42 4.98 6.02 11.24
CA TYR A 42 4.97 4.56 11.17
C TYR A 42 5.53 4.07 9.82
N VAL A 43 5.10 4.67 8.72
CA VAL A 43 5.59 4.36 7.37
C VAL A 43 7.08 4.58 7.24
N LYS A 44 7.58 5.78 7.57
CA LYS A 44 9.02 6.10 7.48
C LYS A 44 9.89 5.15 8.30
N ARG A 45 9.42 4.77 9.51
CA ARG A 45 10.14 3.86 10.41
C ARG A 45 10.29 2.45 9.82
N ASN A 46 9.26 1.95 9.15
CA ASN A 46 9.19 0.55 8.74
C ASN A 46 9.57 0.32 7.26
N TYR A 47 9.18 1.24 6.38
CA TYR A 47 9.21 1.09 4.92
C TYR A 47 10.30 1.93 4.22
N GLY A 48 11.13 2.64 4.99
CA GLY A 48 12.28 3.39 4.52
C GLY A 48 12.03 4.89 4.38
N SER A 49 12.95 5.58 3.72
CA SER A 49 12.84 7.01 3.43
C SER A 49 12.13 7.26 2.10
N PHE A 50 11.37 8.35 2.03
CA PHE A 50 10.52 8.73 0.90
C PHE A 50 11.00 10.05 0.28
N GLY A 51 12.30 10.14 0.02
CA GLY A 51 12.92 11.32 -0.56
C GLY A 51 13.44 12.32 0.47
N PRO A 52 13.99 13.46 0.01
CA PRO A 52 14.66 14.44 0.86
C PRO A 52 13.70 15.28 1.71
N ASP A 53 12.45 15.47 1.27
CA ASP A 53 11.40 16.08 2.07
C ASP A 53 10.64 14.99 2.82
N GLU A 54 10.83 14.93 4.13
CA GLU A 54 10.24 13.88 4.96
C GLU A 54 8.74 14.07 5.25
N ARG A 55 8.10 15.10 4.69
CA ARG A 55 6.68 15.38 4.91
C ARG A 55 5.78 14.64 3.94
N LEU A 56 4.64 14.19 4.48
CA LEU A 56 3.43 13.94 3.71
C LEU A 56 2.70 15.26 3.47
N TYR A 57 2.28 15.51 2.22
CA TYR A 57 1.42 16.62 1.85
C TYR A 57 0.02 16.08 1.65
N ALA A 58 -0.90 16.47 2.53
CA ALA A 58 -2.24 15.93 2.55
C ALA A 58 -3.23 17.03 2.16
N ILE A 59 -4.01 16.77 1.11
CA ILE A 59 -5.03 17.67 0.57
C ILE A 59 -6.39 16.99 0.79
N PHE A 60 -7.33 17.70 1.38
CA PHE A 60 -8.67 17.18 1.66
C PHE A 60 -9.75 18.11 1.09
N HIS A 61 -10.75 17.48 0.49
CA HIS A 61 -12.00 18.04 -0.05
C HIS A 61 -13.19 17.36 0.60
N THR A 62 -14.42 17.84 0.44
CA THR A 62 -15.62 17.08 0.85
C THR A 62 -16.69 17.16 -0.21
N GLY A 63 -17.23 16.00 -0.63
CA GLY A 63 -18.36 15.89 -1.55
C GLY A 63 -18.08 16.34 -2.99
N ARG A 64 -16.82 16.50 -3.39
CA ARG A 64 -16.44 17.05 -4.71
C ARG A 64 -15.85 16.01 -5.67
N TYR A 65 -15.00 15.12 -5.16
CA TYR A 65 -14.28 14.13 -5.96
C TYR A 65 -14.49 12.73 -5.40
N GLY A 66 -14.53 11.71 -6.26
CA GLY A 66 -14.62 10.32 -5.81
C GLY A 66 -13.24 9.78 -5.44
N GLY A 67 -13.12 9.14 -4.28
CA GLY A 67 -11.89 8.45 -3.86
C GLY A 67 -10.75 9.38 -3.42
N GLY A 68 -9.52 8.92 -3.62
CA GLY A 68 -8.29 9.67 -3.40
C GLY A 68 -7.33 9.56 -4.59
N HIS A 69 -6.25 10.33 -4.52
CA HIS A 69 -5.16 10.34 -5.50
C HIS A 69 -3.81 10.45 -4.79
N PRO A 70 -2.85 9.55 -5.06
CA PRO A 70 -1.52 9.63 -4.48
C PRO A 70 -0.52 10.21 -5.49
N SER A 71 0.49 10.89 -4.96
CA SER A 71 1.73 11.16 -5.69
C SER A 71 2.94 10.94 -4.80
N TYR A 72 4.08 10.67 -5.41
CA TYR A 72 5.31 10.29 -4.71
C TYR A 72 6.50 11.11 -5.23
N TYR A 73 7.55 11.18 -4.42
CA TYR A 73 8.65 12.13 -4.60
C TYR A 73 9.48 12.00 -5.90
N TYR A 74 9.27 10.95 -6.71
CA TYR A 74 9.86 10.87 -8.07
C TYR A 74 9.06 11.66 -9.11
N SER A 75 7.84 12.10 -8.80
CA SER A 75 6.94 12.74 -9.75
C SER A 75 7.12 14.26 -9.78
N ALA A 76 7.47 14.78 -10.96
CA ALA A 76 7.51 16.22 -11.22
C ALA A 76 6.12 16.88 -11.19
N SER A 77 5.04 16.11 -11.40
CA SER A 77 3.67 16.66 -11.43
C SER A 77 3.20 17.18 -10.07
N HIS A 78 3.89 16.79 -8.99
CA HIS A 78 3.60 17.20 -7.62
C HIS A 78 4.85 17.74 -6.92
N ASP A 79 5.71 18.44 -7.67
CA ASP A 79 6.92 19.09 -7.16
C ASP A 79 7.87 18.16 -6.39
N PHE A 80 7.92 16.88 -6.77
CA PHE A 80 8.73 15.85 -6.12
C PHE A 80 8.38 15.67 -4.63
N LYS A 81 7.10 15.82 -4.27
CA LYS A 81 6.56 15.62 -2.92
C LYS A 81 5.77 14.32 -2.82
N ASN A 82 5.68 13.79 -1.60
CA ASN A 82 4.74 12.74 -1.25
C ASN A 82 3.39 13.39 -0.96
N VAL A 83 2.38 13.11 -1.78
CA VAL A 83 1.07 13.75 -1.73
C VAL A 83 -0.02 12.70 -1.62
N ILE A 84 -1.01 12.96 -0.76
CA ILE A 84 -2.32 12.33 -0.84
C ILE A 84 -3.37 13.42 -1.02
N ASP A 85 -4.26 13.24 -1.98
CA ASP A 85 -5.39 14.12 -2.26
C ASP A 85 -6.69 13.35 -2.08
N GLN A 86 -7.62 13.86 -1.28
CA GLN A 86 -8.76 13.14 -0.74
C GLN A 86 -10.07 13.84 -1.10
N GLY A 87 -10.92 13.16 -1.86
CA GLY A 87 -12.11 13.75 -2.47
C GLY A 87 -13.43 13.57 -1.73
N ALA A 88 -13.61 12.39 -1.11
CA ALA A 88 -14.92 11.88 -0.74
C ALA A 88 -15.57 12.62 0.44
N GLY A 89 -15.01 12.50 1.66
CA GLY A 89 -15.56 13.06 2.89
C GLY A 89 -16.97 12.53 3.25
N PRO A 90 -17.50 12.89 4.43
CA PRO A 90 -16.85 13.65 5.50
C PRO A 90 -15.75 12.82 6.20
N TRP A 91 -14.85 13.52 6.91
CA TRP A 91 -13.58 12.95 7.36
C TRP A 91 -13.46 12.87 8.87
N PHE A 92 -13.02 11.71 9.37
CA PHE A 92 -12.69 11.44 10.77
C PHE A 92 -13.87 11.65 11.74
N GLU A 93 -15.10 11.48 11.25
CA GLU A 93 -16.32 11.59 12.04
C GLU A 93 -16.82 10.22 12.55
N GLN A 94 -16.37 9.12 11.93
CA GLN A 94 -16.76 7.76 12.28
C GLN A 94 -15.65 6.75 11.99
N LEU A 95 -15.85 5.51 12.47
CA LEU A 95 -14.94 4.42 12.15
C LEU A 95 -14.84 4.20 10.64
N GLY A 96 -13.62 3.99 10.15
CA GLY A 96 -13.31 3.80 8.73
C GLY A 96 -13.19 5.07 7.90
N SER A 97 -13.43 6.26 8.46
CA SER A 97 -13.16 7.51 7.73
C SER A 97 -11.67 7.72 7.39
N MET A 98 -10.77 6.95 7.99
CA MET A 98 -9.34 6.95 7.70
C MET A 98 -8.92 5.93 6.63
N ASP A 99 -9.83 5.09 6.13
CA ASP A 99 -9.50 4.02 5.16
C ASP A 99 -8.93 4.58 3.85
N ILE A 100 -9.58 5.60 3.26
CA ILE A 100 -9.12 6.20 1.99
C ILE A 100 -7.76 6.91 2.17
N PRO A 101 -7.54 7.79 3.17
CA PRO A 101 -6.23 8.37 3.40
C PRO A 101 -5.11 7.33 3.62
N THR A 102 -5.42 6.23 4.31
CA THR A 102 -4.45 5.15 4.57
C THR A 102 -4.13 4.37 3.30
N HIS A 103 -5.15 4.14 2.47
CA HIS A 103 -5.00 3.54 1.16
C HIS A 103 -4.10 4.38 0.24
N GLU A 104 -4.28 5.71 0.21
CA GLU A 104 -3.40 6.56 -0.61
C GLU A 104 -1.97 6.63 -0.08
N ILE A 105 -1.77 6.57 1.24
CA ILE A 105 -0.43 6.41 1.84
C ILE A 105 0.20 5.09 1.37
N PHE A 106 -0.58 4.01 1.27
CA PHE A 106 -0.06 2.74 0.78
C PHE A 106 0.49 2.86 -0.64
N HIS A 107 -0.18 3.58 -1.55
CA HIS A 107 0.36 3.74 -2.90
C HIS A 107 1.73 4.44 -2.92
N ILE A 108 2.00 5.34 -1.97
CA ILE A 108 3.33 5.94 -1.82
C ILE A 108 4.35 4.89 -1.36
N VAL A 109 3.99 4.06 -0.37
CA VAL A 109 4.79 2.91 0.08
C VAL A 109 5.11 1.98 -1.10
N GLU A 110 4.06 1.56 -1.79
CA GLU A 110 4.12 0.62 -2.90
C GLU A 110 5.00 1.12 -4.06
N MET A 111 4.96 2.42 -4.36
CA MET A 111 5.68 3.02 -5.48
C MET A 111 7.12 3.42 -5.13
N ALA A 112 7.45 3.62 -3.85
CA ALA A 112 8.66 4.35 -3.48
C ALA A 112 9.49 3.78 -2.31
N SER A 113 9.01 2.71 -1.66
CA SER A 113 9.72 2.07 -0.54
C SER A 113 11.15 1.67 -0.89
N PHE A 114 12.03 1.79 0.12
CA PHE A 114 13.44 1.41 0.03
C PHE A 114 14.18 1.99 -1.19
N ASN A 115 13.89 3.26 -1.51
CA ASN A 115 14.52 4.00 -2.62
C ASN A 115 14.30 3.33 -3.99
N THR A 116 13.06 2.89 -4.25
CA THR A 116 12.66 2.32 -5.54
C THR A 116 11.63 3.19 -6.23
N GLN A 117 11.36 2.94 -7.52
CA GLN A 117 10.37 3.67 -8.29
C GLN A 117 9.48 2.70 -9.06
N GLY A 118 8.17 2.77 -8.79
CA GLY A 118 7.13 1.94 -9.39
C GLY A 118 6.70 0.76 -8.51
N SER A 119 5.61 0.12 -8.89
CA SER A 119 5.11 -1.09 -8.23
C SER A 119 5.02 -2.24 -9.24
N PRO A 120 5.85 -3.30 -9.12
CA PRO A 120 5.81 -4.39 -10.09
C PRO A 120 4.53 -5.23 -10.00
N GLY A 121 3.81 -5.25 -8.88
CA GLY A 121 2.58 -6.05 -8.76
C GLY A 121 1.28 -5.26 -8.83
N PHE A 122 1.34 -3.93 -8.90
CA PHE A 122 0.17 -3.07 -9.07
C PHE A 122 -0.57 -3.40 -10.38
N GLY A 123 -1.89 -3.27 -10.34
CA GLY A 123 -2.77 -3.47 -11.49
C GLY A 123 -3.50 -4.81 -11.47
N ASN A 124 -4.53 -4.92 -12.31
CA ASN A 124 -5.38 -6.11 -12.37
C ASN A 124 -4.79 -7.18 -13.30
N PRO A 125 -5.02 -8.47 -13.02
CA PRO A 125 -4.72 -9.53 -13.97
C PRO A 125 -5.36 -9.25 -15.35
N PRO A 126 -4.66 -9.53 -16.47
CA PRO A 126 -3.38 -10.25 -16.54
C PRO A 126 -2.13 -9.36 -16.42
N ASN A 127 -2.26 -8.04 -16.26
CA ASN A 127 -1.14 -7.07 -16.33
C ASN A 127 -0.59 -6.64 -14.96
N GLY A 128 -1.16 -7.18 -13.88
CA GLY A 128 -0.75 -6.99 -12.49
C GLY A 128 -1.29 -8.12 -11.62
N ILE A 129 -1.05 -8.03 -10.32
CA ILE A 129 -1.34 -9.11 -9.37
C ILE A 129 -2.51 -8.77 -8.47
N TRP A 130 -2.43 -7.62 -7.78
CA TRP A 130 -3.28 -7.32 -6.63
C TRP A 130 -4.21 -6.13 -6.84
N GLY A 131 -4.29 -5.62 -8.07
CA GLY A 131 -5.14 -4.48 -8.40
C GLY A 131 -4.72 -3.23 -7.65
N ASP A 132 -5.72 -2.41 -7.38
CA ASP A 132 -5.59 -1.15 -6.64
C ASP A 132 -5.51 -1.40 -5.13
N SER A 133 -6.41 -2.23 -4.60
CA SER A 133 -6.70 -2.18 -3.16
C SER A 133 -6.15 -3.34 -2.32
N LYS A 134 -5.80 -4.50 -2.89
CA LYS A 134 -5.60 -5.70 -2.03
C LYS A 134 -4.42 -5.58 -1.09
N MET A 135 -3.27 -5.09 -1.55
CA MET A 135 -2.13 -4.84 -0.65
C MET A 135 -2.40 -3.66 0.30
N ALA A 136 -3.21 -2.67 -0.10
CA ALA A 136 -3.64 -1.58 0.77
C ALA A 136 -4.53 -2.06 1.93
N GLU A 137 -5.36 -3.08 1.72
CA GLU A 137 -6.22 -3.67 2.77
C GLU A 137 -5.38 -4.21 3.96
N ILE A 138 -4.34 -5.02 3.67
CA ILE A 138 -3.47 -5.56 4.73
C ILE A 138 -2.56 -4.50 5.34
N PHE A 139 -2.11 -3.54 4.53
CA PHE A 139 -1.35 -2.40 5.02
C PHE A 139 -2.18 -1.53 5.98
N GLY A 140 -3.44 -1.25 5.66
CA GLY A 140 -4.33 -0.49 6.54
C GLY A 140 -4.52 -1.18 7.88
N TYR A 141 -4.77 -2.49 7.87
CA TYR A 141 -4.81 -3.30 9.09
C TYR A 141 -3.50 -3.20 9.92
N ASP A 142 -2.35 -3.33 9.26
CA ASP A 142 -1.01 -3.24 9.88
C ASP A 142 -0.75 -1.86 10.52
N VAL A 143 -1.10 -0.77 9.82
CA VAL A 143 -0.99 0.60 10.33
C VAL A 143 -1.89 0.80 11.54
N TYR A 144 -3.17 0.44 11.47
CA TYR A 144 -4.10 0.61 12.58
C TYR A 144 -3.64 -0.16 13.81
N LYS A 145 -3.22 -1.41 13.63
CA LYS A 145 -2.65 -2.24 14.70
C LYS A 145 -1.38 -1.60 15.27
N GLY A 146 -0.47 -1.15 14.41
CA GLY A 146 0.80 -0.53 14.79
C GLY A 146 0.68 0.80 15.52
N LEU A 147 -0.44 1.51 15.33
CA LEU A 147 -0.79 2.74 16.05
C LEU A 147 -1.64 2.50 17.31
N GLY A 148 -2.02 1.25 17.60
CA GLY A 148 -2.89 0.91 18.73
C GLY A 148 -4.37 1.27 18.52
N LEU A 149 -4.80 1.46 17.27
CA LEU A 149 -6.20 1.73 16.90
C LEU A 149 -6.99 0.42 16.78
N THR A 150 -7.16 -0.28 17.89
CA THR A 150 -7.69 -1.66 17.93
C THR A 150 -9.07 -1.79 17.28
N ASP A 151 -9.99 -0.85 17.52
CA ASP A 151 -11.34 -0.88 16.94
C ASP A 151 -11.32 -0.73 15.41
N GLU A 152 -10.43 0.11 14.88
CA GLU A 152 -10.24 0.28 13.44
C GLU A 152 -9.59 -0.95 12.81
N ALA A 153 -8.59 -1.51 13.47
CA ALA A 153 -7.92 -2.72 13.01
C ALA A 153 -8.89 -3.90 12.92
N GLU A 154 -9.69 -4.16 13.95
CA GLU A 154 -10.65 -5.28 13.93
C GLU A 154 -11.82 -5.03 12.96
N ARG A 155 -12.27 -3.78 12.79
CA ARG A 155 -13.28 -3.44 11.76
C ARG A 155 -12.73 -3.69 10.37
N ALA A 156 -11.58 -3.12 10.03
CA ALA A 156 -10.97 -3.25 8.69
C ALA A 156 -10.69 -4.71 8.34
N LYS A 157 -10.15 -5.48 9.30
CA LYS A 157 -9.97 -6.93 9.17
C LYS A 157 -11.29 -7.66 8.94
N SER A 158 -12.33 -7.37 9.73
CA SER A 158 -13.63 -8.05 9.60
C SER A 158 -14.29 -7.81 8.24
N LEU A 159 -14.23 -6.57 7.74
CA LEU A 159 -14.71 -6.23 6.40
C LEU A 159 -13.92 -6.95 5.30
N SER A 160 -12.59 -6.93 5.40
CA SER A 160 -11.72 -7.55 4.39
C SER A 160 -11.83 -9.07 4.39
N MET A 161 -12.03 -9.69 5.56
CA MET A 161 -12.27 -11.14 5.70
C MET A 161 -13.56 -11.61 5.01
N ALA A 162 -14.59 -10.76 5.00
CA ALA A 162 -15.87 -11.06 4.37
C ALA A 162 -15.87 -10.80 2.85
N ASN A 163 -14.96 -9.98 2.35
CA ASN A 163 -14.92 -9.57 0.96
C ASN A 163 -14.33 -10.65 0.03
N SER A 164 -14.92 -10.79 -1.15
CA SER A 164 -14.39 -11.63 -2.22
C SER A 164 -14.36 -10.89 -3.55
N ASP A 165 -13.46 -11.32 -4.42
CA ASP A 165 -13.28 -10.79 -5.76
C ASP A 165 -13.39 -11.89 -6.81
N ASN A 166 -13.47 -11.47 -8.07
CA ASN A 166 -13.46 -12.39 -9.21
C ASN A 166 -12.09 -12.52 -9.89
N PHE A 167 -11.02 -12.08 -9.22
CA PHE A 167 -9.65 -12.21 -9.71
C PHE A 167 -8.72 -12.79 -8.63
N PRO A 168 -7.73 -13.64 -9.00
CA PRO A 168 -7.48 -14.12 -10.36
C PRO A 168 -8.55 -15.11 -10.87
N ARG A 169 -9.47 -15.55 -10.01
CA ARG A 169 -10.62 -16.37 -10.37
C ARG A 169 -11.86 -15.96 -9.55
N PRO A 170 -13.08 -16.36 -9.99
CA PRO A 170 -14.30 -16.14 -9.22
C PRO A 170 -14.20 -16.59 -7.76
N ASN A 171 -14.77 -15.79 -6.85
CA ASN A 171 -14.82 -16.06 -5.41
C ASN A 171 -13.44 -16.19 -4.72
N THR A 172 -12.47 -15.39 -5.13
CA THR A 172 -11.17 -15.30 -4.46
C THR A 172 -11.28 -14.39 -3.24
N TYR A 173 -10.96 -14.89 -2.04
CA TYR A 173 -10.90 -14.10 -0.82
C TYR A 173 -9.46 -13.70 -0.51
N TRP A 174 -9.00 -12.59 -1.10
CA TRP A 174 -7.61 -12.13 -0.97
C TRP A 174 -7.14 -11.98 0.47
N PHE A 175 -7.92 -11.26 1.29
CA PHE A 175 -7.52 -11.01 2.67
C PHE A 175 -7.55 -12.28 3.51
N ARG A 176 -8.67 -13.02 3.45
CA ARG A 176 -8.89 -14.22 4.26
C ARG A 176 -7.94 -15.37 3.92
N ASP A 177 -7.77 -15.65 2.63
CA ASP A 177 -7.08 -16.86 2.19
C ASP A 177 -5.62 -16.60 1.80
N TRP A 178 -5.18 -15.35 1.63
CA TRP A 178 -3.80 -15.03 1.31
C TRP A 178 -3.15 -14.04 2.27
N LEU A 179 -3.60 -12.79 2.28
CA LEU A 179 -2.87 -11.69 2.93
C LEU A 179 -2.78 -11.87 4.45
N TYR A 180 -3.86 -12.27 5.12
CA TYR A 180 -3.85 -12.48 6.55
C TYR A 180 -3.04 -13.73 6.96
N PRO A 181 -3.19 -14.90 6.32
CA PRO A 181 -2.29 -16.03 6.55
C PRO A 181 -0.81 -15.67 6.34
N TRP A 182 -0.48 -14.96 5.25
CA TRP A 182 0.86 -14.51 4.96
C TRP A 182 1.40 -13.54 6.04
N TYR A 183 0.58 -12.59 6.46
CA TYR A 183 0.88 -11.65 7.55
C TYR A 183 1.22 -12.38 8.85
N ILE A 184 0.38 -13.31 9.29
CA ILE A 184 0.61 -14.04 10.54
C ILE A 184 1.83 -14.97 10.45
N GLN A 185 1.98 -15.71 9.35
CA GLN A 185 3.11 -16.63 9.16
C GLN A 185 4.46 -15.91 9.08
N GLY A 186 4.49 -14.72 8.47
CA GLY A 186 5.70 -13.93 8.30
C GLY A 186 5.97 -12.91 9.40
N GLN A 187 5.37 -13.07 10.58
CA GLN A 187 5.59 -12.21 11.75
C GLN A 187 5.12 -10.75 11.53
N GLU A 188 3.90 -10.61 11.03
CA GLU A 188 3.14 -9.37 10.99
C GLU A 188 3.79 -8.30 10.10
N THR A 189 4.01 -7.08 10.59
CA THR A 189 4.68 -5.99 9.86
C THR A 189 5.98 -6.44 9.18
N ASN A 190 6.71 -7.38 9.80
CA ASN A 190 7.98 -7.87 9.26
C ASN A 190 7.82 -8.50 7.88
N VAL A 191 6.74 -9.23 7.60
CA VAL A 191 6.56 -9.86 6.29
C VAL A 191 6.36 -8.82 5.19
N LEU A 192 5.57 -7.77 5.48
CA LEU A 192 5.28 -6.70 4.53
C LEU A 192 6.57 -5.93 4.22
N VAL A 193 7.32 -5.57 5.27
CA VAL A 193 8.60 -4.88 5.15
C VAL A 193 9.64 -5.71 4.41
N ASN A 194 9.78 -7.00 4.75
CA ASN A 194 10.73 -7.91 4.11
C ASN A 194 10.40 -8.11 2.64
N TYR A 195 9.12 -8.20 2.29
CA TYR A 195 8.69 -8.29 0.90
C TYR A 195 9.17 -7.11 0.07
N PHE A 196 8.88 -5.88 0.50
CA PHE A 196 9.33 -4.68 -0.21
C PHE A 196 10.86 -4.56 -0.25
N LYS A 197 11.58 -4.98 0.80
CA LYS A 197 13.06 -5.05 0.78
C LYS A 197 13.56 -6.04 -0.28
N LEU A 198 12.98 -7.24 -0.35
CA LEU A 198 13.37 -8.25 -1.32
C LEU A 198 13.11 -7.77 -2.75
N VAL A 199 11.92 -7.21 -3.01
CA VAL A 199 11.58 -6.64 -4.33
C VAL A 199 12.57 -5.52 -4.67
N ALA A 200 12.85 -4.62 -3.75
CA ALA A 200 13.79 -3.53 -3.97
C ALA A 200 15.22 -3.99 -4.25
N GLN A 201 15.65 -5.07 -3.59
CA GLN A 201 17.00 -5.61 -3.74
C GLN A 201 17.17 -6.41 -5.02
N TYR A 202 16.18 -7.24 -5.38
CA TYR A 202 16.36 -8.28 -6.39
C TYR A 202 15.57 -8.07 -7.67
N PHE A 203 14.45 -7.34 -7.63
CA PHE A 203 13.61 -7.20 -8.83
C PHE A 203 14.28 -6.26 -9.86
N PRO A 204 14.22 -6.57 -11.17
CA PRO A 204 14.98 -5.83 -12.18
C PRO A 204 14.61 -4.34 -12.27
N LYS A 205 15.65 -3.50 -12.35
CA LYS A 205 15.55 -2.03 -12.51
C LYS A 205 16.36 -1.57 -13.72
N TYR A 206 15.98 -0.44 -14.33
CA TYR A 206 16.76 0.14 -15.41
C TYR A 206 18.14 0.55 -14.89
N THR A 207 19.18 0.32 -15.69
CA THR A 207 20.55 0.65 -15.29
C THR A 207 20.68 2.13 -14.95
N GLY A 208 21.23 2.44 -13.78
CA GLY A 208 21.41 3.81 -13.30
C GLY A 208 20.15 4.48 -12.78
N THR A 209 19.03 3.76 -12.65
CA THR A 209 17.79 4.29 -12.08
C THR A 209 17.26 3.38 -10.97
N ASN A 210 16.31 3.91 -10.20
CA ASN A 210 15.57 3.16 -9.19
C ASN A 210 14.27 2.56 -9.73
N GLN A 211 13.98 2.75 -11.02
CA GLN A 211 12.73 2.36 -11.66
C GLN A 211 12.74 0.89 -12.07
N TYR A 212 11.72 0.13 -11.64
CA TYR A 212 11.54 -1.24 -12.08
C TYR A 212 11.27 -1.33 -13.59
N THR A 213 11.76 -2.38 -14.23
CA THR A 213 11.67 -2.50 -15.70
C THR A 213 10.35 -3.07 -16.20
N ARG A 214 9.60 -3.77 -15.35
CA ARG A 214 8.37 -4.49 -15.74
C ARG A 214 7.48 -4.81 -14.54
N SER A 215 6.27 -5.31 -14.82
CA SER A 215 5.43 -5.98 -13.82
C SER A 215 5.98 -7.38 -13.47
N MET A 216 5.64 -7.86 -12.27
CA MET A 216 5.90 -9.22 -11.83
C MET A 216 4.78 -10.17 -12.25
N ASN A 217 5.12 -11.45 -12.40
CA ASN A 217 4.14 -12.51 -12.63
C ASN A 217 3.77 -13.22 -11.30
N TRP A 218 2.82 -14.15 -11.36
CA TRP A 218 2.32 -14.85 -10.16
C TRP A 218 3.41 -15.68 -9.48
N GLY A 219 4.24 -16.38 -10.25
CA GLY A 219 5.34 -17.16 -9.71
C GLY A 219 6.35 -16.31 -8.94
N GLU A 220 6.66 -15.12 -9.46
CA GLU A 220 7.52 -14.14 -8.79
C GLU A 220 6.86 -13.60 -7.53
N PHE A 221 5.59 -13.19 -7.59
CA PHE A 221 4.86 -12.75 -6.41
C PHE A 221 4.93 -13.79 -5.28
N ILE A 222 4.60 -15.04 -5.59
CA ILE A 222 4.59 -16.13 -4.60
C ILE A 222 6.01 -16.45 -4.12
N HIS A 223 7.03 -16.38 -4.98
CA HIS A 223 8.42 -16.62 -4.61
C HIS A 223 8.95 -15.52 -3.65
N PHE A 224 8.70 -14.25 -3.95
CA PHE A 224 9.10 -13.13 -3.09
C PHE A 224 8.31 -13.13 -1.78
N SER A 225 7.01 -13.43 -1.80
CA SER A 225 6.21 -13.60 -0.57
C SER A 225 6.72 -14.76 0.29
N SER A 226 7.17 -15.86 -0.33
CA SER A 226 7.79 -16.99 0.39
C SER A 226 9.11 -16.59 1.04
N GLY A 227 9.97 -15.87 0.31
CA GLY A 227 11.20 -15.31 0.87
C GLY A 227 10.95 -14.36 2.04
N ALA A 228 9.94 -13.50 1.92
CA ALA A 228 9.58 -12.56 2.96
C ALA A 228 9.08 -13.25 4.24
N ALA A 229 8.32 -14.34 4.09
CA ALA A 229 7.82 -15.16 5.18
C ALA A 229 8.85 -16.16 5.73
N GLY A 230 9.93 -16.42 5.00
CA GLY A 230 10.91 -17.46 5.34
C GLY A 230 10.44 -18.89 5.12
N ILE A 231 9.21 -19.08 4.60
CA ILE A 231 8.59 -20.39 4.35
C ILE A 231 7.97 -20.45 2.96
N ASN A 232 7.88 -21.64 2.37
CA ASN A 232 7.27 -21.82 1.05
C ASN A 232 5.75 -21.61 1.08
N MET A 233 5.30 -20.49 0.50
CA MET A 233 3.89 -20.09 0.47
C MET A 233 3.07 -20.74 -0.66
N LYS A 234 3.64 -21.66 -1.46
CA LYS A 234 2.94 -22.32 -2.58
C LYS A 234 1.63 -23.00 -2.15
N ASN A 235 1.62 -23.68 -1.00
CA ASN A 235 0.40 -24.32 -0.50
C ASN A 235 -0.68 -23.29 -0.18
N GLN A 236 -0.33 -22.19 0.47
CA GLN A 236 -1.26 -21.11 0.77
C GLN A 236 -1.77 -20.44 -0.51
N ALA A 237 -0.89 -20.21 -1.49
CA ALA A 237 -1.27 -19.68 -2.80
C ALA A 237 -2.23 -20.61 -3.54
N THR A 238 -2.04 -21.93 -3.41
CA THR A 238 -2.94 -22.94 -3.99
C THR A 238 -4.35 -22.84 -3.39
N ILE A 239 -4.46 -22.61 -2.07
CA ILE A 239 -5.73 -22.40 -1.39
C ILE A 239 -6.39 -21.11 -1.91
N ALA A 240 -5.66 -20.00 -1.88
CA ALA A 240 -6.20 -18.68 -2.20
C ALA A 240 -6.57 -18.54 -3.69
N PHE A 241 -5.64 -18.87 -4.58
CA PHE A 241 -5.70 -18.51 -5.99
C PHE A 241 -5.94 -19.70 -6.92
N GLY A 242 -5.83 -20.93 -6.39
CA GLY A 242 -5.61 -22.13 -7.19
C GLY A 242 -4.15 -22.26 -7.62
N TRP A 243 -3.81 -23.37 -8.26
CA TRP A 243 -2.45 -23.59 -8.78
C TRP A 243 -2.51 -24.15 -10.19
N THR A 244 -2.03 -23.36 -11.15
CA THR A 244 -2.01 -23.73 -12.56
C THR A 244 -0.61 -24.17 -12.98
N SER A 245 -0.51 -24.89 -14.10
CA SER A 245 0.80 -25.23 -14.69
C SER A 245 1.62 -23.98 -15.04
N GLU A 246 0.95 -22.89 -15.44
CA GLU A 246 1.62 -21.62 -15.71
C GLU A 246 2.22 -21.00 -14.44
N MET A 247 1.47 -20.96 -13.34
CA MET A 247 1.99 -20.52 -12.04
C MET A 247 3.16 -21.40 -11.57
N ASP A 248 3.10 -22.72 -11.81
CA ASP A 248 4.19 -23.63 -11.45
C ASP A 248 5.47 -23.32 -12.25
N ASN A 249 5.34 -23.14 -13.57
CA ASN A 249 6.45 -22.78 -14.45
C ASN A 249 7.07 -21.44 -14.04
N GLN A 250 6.22 -20.43 -13.81
CA GLN A 250 6.66 -19.11 -13.35
C GLN A 250 7.36 -19.17 -11.99
N PHE A 251 6.83 -19.95 -11.05
CA PHE A 251 7.39 -20.09 -9.71
C PHE A 251 8.76 -20.78 -9.73
N ASN A 252 8.87 -21.87 -10.51
CA ASN A 252 10.15 -22.56 -10.68
C ASN A 252 11.18 -21.68 -11.38
N LYS A 253 10.76 -20.89 -12.38
CA LYS A 253 11.61 -19.90 -13.03
C LYS A 253 12.06 -18.81 -12.06
N ALA A 254 11.14 -18.25 -11.26
CA ALA A 254 11.46 -17.23 -10.26
C ALA A 254 12.50 -17.73 -9.24
N ARG A 255 12.36 -18.98 -8.76
CA ARG A 255 13.36 -19.61 -7.87
C ARG A 255 14.76 -19.70 -8.50
N SER A 256 14.84 -19.89 -9.81
CA SER A 256 16.12 -19.91 -10.53
C SER A 256 16.66 -18.51 -10.77
N ASP A 257 15.83 -17.58 -11.22
CA ASP A 257 16.22 -16.21 -11.56
C ASP A 257 16.60 -15.40 -10.31
N PHE A 258 15.97 -15.70 -9.16
CA PHE A 258 16.15 -15.01 -7.88
C PHE A 258 16.66 -15.96 -6.78
N ALA A 259 17.60 -16.86 -7.11
CA ALA A 259 18.08 -17.92 -6.22
C ALA A 259 18.68 -17.45 -4.87
N ALA A 260 19.01 -16.16 -4.73
CA ALA A 260 19.43 -15.57 -3.46
C ALA A 260 18.28 -15.43 -2.43
N ILE A 261 17.02 -15.52 -2.87
CA ILE A 261 15.84 -15.51 -2.00
C ILE A 261 15.56 -16.93 -1.54
N THR A 262 15.83 -17.21 -0.26
CA THR A 262 15.73 -18.56 0.33
C THR A 262 14.62 -18.65 1.37
N TYR A 263 14.00 -19.83 1.46
CA TYR A 263 12.96 -20.17 2.44
C TYR A 263 12.86 -21.70 2.56
N THR A 264 12.26 -22.19 3.66
CA THR A 264 12.06 -23.62 3.93
C THR A 264 10.73 -24.15 3.43
#